data_AF-A0A7Y3EG93-F1
#
_entry.id   AF-A0A7Y3EG93-F1
#
_cell.length_a   1.000
_cell.length_b   1.000
_cell.length_c   1.000
_cell.angle_alpha   90.00
_cell.angle_beta   90.00
_cell.angle_gamma   90.00
#
_symmetry.space_group_name_H-M   'P 1'
#
loop_
_entity.id
_entity.type
_entity.pdbx_description
1 polymer ?
#
loop_
_entity_poly.entity_id
_entity_poly.type
_entity_poly.pdbx_seq_one_letter_code
_entity_poly.pdbx_strand_id
1 'polypeptide(L)'
;MGGRKLVGSAQVRLEGKLLQHGSILLGDDQRLLGRLVAGSRSAVADGASSTHLGAWLDPVPSLDALVETFTSAFRDTLGGDWHGASAAITLDPTLVEPLERHYCSSAWTWRR
;
A
#
# COMPACT_ATOMS: atom_id res chain seq x y z
N MET A 1 6.44 1.52 14.87
CA MET A 1 6.04 2.25 16.10
C MET A 1 6.16 1.29 17.28
N GLY A 2 6.89 1.65 18.34
CA GLY A 2 7.09 0.78 19.51
C GLY A 2 7.65 -0.61 19.17
N GLY A 3 8.62 -0.68 18.24
CA GLY A 3 9.18 -1.95 17.76
C GLY A 3 8.29 -2.78 16.82
N ARG A 4 7.05 -2.34 16.58
CA ARG A 4 6.07 -3.06 15.73
C ARG A 4 5.92 -2.42 14.35
N LYS A 5 5.69 -3.26 13.33
CA LYS A 5 5.55 -2.85 11.93
C LYS A 5 4.21 -2.14 11.69
N LEU A 6 4.26 -0.92 11.15
CA LEU A 6 3.09 -0.11 10.78
C LEU A 6 2.96 0.05 9.26
N VAL A 7 4.09 0.13 8.57
CA VAL A 7 4.18 0.38 7.13
C VAL A 7 4.97 -0.74 6.48
N GLY A 8 4.51 -1.20 5.32
CA GLY A 8 5.26 -2.04 4.40
C GLY A 8 5.50 -1.27 3.10
N SER A 9 6.69 -1.41 2.52
CA SER A 9 7.03 -0.80 1.24
C SER A 9 7.68 -1.82 0.31
N ALA A 10 7.58 -1.55 -0.97
CA ALA A 10 8.24 -2.27 -2.04
C ALA A 10 8.62 -1.28 -3.15
N GLN A 11 9.62 -1.64 -3.94
CA GLN A 11 10.14 -0.80 -4.99
C GLN A 11 10.48 -1.61 -6.23
N VAL A 12 10.31 -1.00 -7.41
CA VAL A 12 10.80 -1.53 -8.68
C VAL A 12 11.41 -0.40 -9.49
N ARG A 13 12.51 -0.70 -10.19
CA ARG A 13 13.18 0.21 -11.11
C ARG A 13 13.13 -0.37 -12.52
N LEU A 14 12.58 0.38 -13.46
CA LEU A 14 12.43 -0.03 -14.85
C LEU A 14 12.73 1.16 -15.76
N GLU A 15 13.59 0.98 -16.76
CA GLU A 15 13.90 2.01 -17.78
C GLU A 15 14.27 3.39 -17.19
N GLY A 16 15.09 3.39 -16.14
CA GLY A 16 15.50 4.63 -15.46
C GLY A 16 14.44 5.24 -14.54
N LYS A 17 13.21 4.71 -14.52
CA LYS A 17 12.11 5.13 -13.64
C LYS A 17 12.07 4.30 -12.37
N LEU A 18 11.68 4.91 -11.25
CA LEU A 18 11.50 4.25 -9.96
C LEU A 18 10.02 4.31 -9.58
N LEU A 19 9.44 3.15 -9.26
CA LEU A 19 8.15 3.03 -8.60
C LEU A 19 8.39 2.64 -7.15
N GLN A 20 8.02 3.52 -6.23
CA GLN A 20 7.96 3.27 -4.79
C GLN A 20 6.49 3.16 -4.38
N HIS A 21 6.11 2.05 -3.76
CA HIS A 21 4.74 1.86 -3.28
C HIS A 21 4.73 1.13 -1.94
N GLY A 22 3.59 1.12 -1.27
CA GLY A 22 3.48 0.51 0.05
C GLY A 22 2.06 0.50 0.60
N SER A 23 1.94 -0.01 1.82
CA SER A 23 0.70 -0.11 2.58
C SER A 23 0.91 0.41 4.00
N ILE A 24 -0.06 1.17 4.50
CA ILE A 24 -0.11 1.64 5.90
C ILE A 24 -1.29 0.96 6.58
N LEU A 25 -1.05 0.36 7.74
CA LEU A 25 -2.11 -0.33 8.48
C LEU A 25 -2.96 0.69 9.26
N LEU A 26 -4.25 0.77 8.95
CA LEU A 26 -5.17 1.70 9.61
C LEU A 26 -5.84 1.09 10.87
N GLY A 27 -6.26 -0.18 10.79
CA GLY A 27 -6.93 -0.94 11.87
C GLY A 27 -6.34 -2.34 12.15
N ASP A 28 -6.87 -3.03 13.16
CA ASP A 28 -6.42 -4.36 13.65
C ASP A 28 -7.01 -5.54 12.85
N ASP A 29 -6.81 -5.56 11.52
CA ASP A 29 -7.28 -6.67 10.66
C ASP A 29 -6.20 -7.73 10.40
N GLN A 30 -5.00 -7.56 10.95
CA GLN A 30 -3.85 -8.44 10.66
C GLN A 30 -4.06 -9.87 11.14
N ARG A 31 -4.94 -10.08 12.13
CA ARG A 31 -5.34 -11.41 12.60
C ARG A 31 -5.98 -12.27 11.50
N LEU A 32 -6.61 -11.65 10.49
CA LEU A 32 -7.18 -12.37 9.35
C LEU A 32 -6.09 -12.95 8.43
N LEU A 33 -4.96 -12.25 8.27
CA LEU A 33 -3.87 -12.70 7.40
C LEU A 33 -3.28 -14.03 7.88
N GLY A 34 -3.14 -14.22 9.19
CA GLY A 34 -2.68 -15.48 9.77
C GLY A 34 -3.55 -16.68 9.35
N ARG A 35 -4.85 -16.47 9.10
CA ARG A 35 -5.76 -17.51 8.61
C ARG A 35 -5.63 -17.76 7.10
N LEU A 36 -5.32 -16.72 6.33
CA LEU A 36 -5.25 -16.79 4.86
C LEU A 36 -3.93 -17.40 4.36
N VAL A 37 -2.86 -17.35 5.16
CA VAL A 37 -1.53 -17.83 4.77
C VAL A 37 -1.27 -19.29 5.19
N ALA A 38 -2.32 -20.05 5.52
CA ALA A 38 -2.21 -21.46 5.92
C ALA A 38 -1.47 -22.29 4.86
N GLY A 39 -0.26 -22.78 5.20
CA GLY A 39 0.56 -23.65 4.36
C GLY A 39 1.96 -23.13 4.05
N SER A 40 2.24 -21.83 4.24
CA SER A 40 3.64 -21.35 4.19
C SER A 40 4.22 -21.39 5.61
N ARG A 41 5.38 -22.02 5.77
CA ARG A 41 6.21 -21.98 6.99
C ARG A 41 6.84 -20.60 7.19
N SER A 42 6.23 -19.55 6.65
CA SER A 42 6.65 -18.18 6.83
C SER A 42 6.09 -17.70 8.15
N ALA A 43 6.91 -17.01 8.93
CA ALA A 43 6.56 -16.32 10.16
C ALA A 43 5.52 -15.21 9.88
N VAL A 44 4.31 -15.59 9.49
CA VAL A 44 3.19 -14.68 9.33
C VAL A 44 2.77 -14.29 10.72
N ALA A 45 3.44 -13.24 11.17
CA ALA A 45 3.04 -12.24 12.12
C ALA A 45 2.09 -12.78 13.18
N ASP A 46 2.67 -13.24 14.30
CA ASP A 46 2.01 -12.97 15.57
C ASP A 46 1.54 -11.53 15.52
N GLY A 47 0.26 -11.26 15.80
CA GLY A 47 -0.32 -9.91 15.77
C GLY A 47 0.48 -8.90 16.61
N ALA A 48 1.32 -9.41 17.53
CA ALA A 48 2.32 -8.68 18.29
C ALA A 48 3.43 -8.02 17.45
N SER A 49 3.71 -8.50 16.23
CA SER A 49 4.78 -7.98 15.36
C SER A 49 4.37 -6.75 14.54
N SER A 50 3.06 -6.50 14.42
CA SER A 50 2.49 -5.37 13.69
C SER A 50 1.68 -4.44 14.60
N THR A 51 1.46 -3.22 14.13
CA THR A 51 0.57 -2.22 14.75
C THR A 51 -0.13 -1.44 13.65
N HIS A 52 -1.20 -0.75 14.00
CA HIS A 52 -1.98 0.06 13.07
C HIS A 52 -2.12 1.49 13.58
N LEU A 53 -2.49 2.44 12.73
CA LEU A 53 -2.60 3.87 13.10
C LEU A 53 -3.58 4.09 14.24
N GLY A 54 -4.72 3.39 14.26
CA GLY A 54 -5.69 3.50 15.35
C GLY A 54 -5.22 3.04 16.73
N ALA A 55 -4.05 2.40 16.84
CA ALA A 55 -3.43 2.11 18.14
C ALA A 55 -2.63 3.31 18.69
N TRP A 56 -2.40 4.35 17.88
CA TRP A 56 -1.55 5.50 18.20
C TRP A 56 -2.27 6.84 18.02
N LEU A 57 -3.34 6.88 17.22
CA LEU A 57 -4.13 8.06 16.92
C LEU A 57 -5.60 7.76 17.24
N ASP A 58 -6.20 8.60 18.08
CA ASP A 58 -7.62 8.59 18.39
C ASP A 58 -8.16 10.03 18.23
N PRO A 59 -9.02 10.30 17.23
CA PRO A 59 -9.63 9.34 16.29
C PRO A 59 -8.65 8.82 15.22
N VAL A 60 -9.00 7.68 14.61
CA VAL A 60 -8.33 7.20 13.39
C VAL A 60 -8.56 8.20 12.26
N PRO A 61 -7.51 8.70 11.56
CA PRO A 61 -7.70 9.61 10.45
C PRO A 61 -8.56 9.01 9.34
N SER A 62 -9.45 9.82 8.75
CA SER A 62 -10.19 9.42 7.55
C SER A 62 -9.25 9.28 6.35
N LEU A 63 -9.70 8.56 5.32
CA LEU A 63 -8.94 8.42 4.08
C LEU A 63 -8.62 9.78 3.44
N ASP A 64 -9.59 10.69 3.40
CA ASP A 64 -9.41 12.03 2.84
C ASP A 64 -8.37 12.84 3.64
N ALA A 65 -8.41 12.76 4.98
CA ALA A 65 -7.43 13.42 5.83
C ALA A 65 -6.01 12.85 5.59
N LEU A 66 -5.89 11.54 5.39
CA LEU A 66 -4.62 10.91 5.03
C LEU A 66 -4.13 11.39 3.65
N VAL A 67 -4.99 11.38 2.63
CA VAL A 67 -4.65 11.82 1.27
C VAL A 67 -4.16 13.27 1.29
N GLU A 68 -4.88 14.17 1.97
CA GLU A 68 -4.48 15.56 2.08
C GLU A 68 -3.13 15.71 2.80
N THR A 69 -2.98 15.02 3.94
CA THR A 69 -1.74 15.06 4.74
C THR A 69 -0.54 14.53 3.95
N PHE A 70 -0.68 13.40 3.24
CA PHE A 70 0.39 12.84 2.43
C PHE A 70 0.71 13.72 1.22
N THR A 71 -0.32 14.30 0.57
CA THR A 71 -0.12 15.21 -0.56
C THR A 71 0.67 16.44 -0.13
N SER A 72 0.32 17.06 1.01
CA SER A 72 1.08 18.18 1.57
C SER A 72 2.50 17.75 1.94
N ALA A 73 2.66 16.65 2.68
CA ALA A 73 3.97 16.19 3.12
C ALA A 73 4.91 15.85 1.96
N PHE A 74 4.40 15.24 0.88
CA PHE A 74 5.19 14.98 -0.31
C PHE A 74 5.59 16.26 -1.04
N ARG A 75 4.68 17.24 -1.15
CA ARG A 75 5.00 18.56 -1.69
C ARG A 75 6.13 19.22 -0.90
N ASP A 76 6.02 19.22 0.43
CA ASP A 76 6.97 19.91 1.32
C ASP A 76 8.32 19.19 1.38
N THR A 77 8.34 17.86 1.28
CA THR A 77 9.55 17.05 1.47
C THR A 77 10.28 16.74 0.17
N LEU A 78 9.54 16.43 -0.90
CA LEU A 78 10.08 15.98 -2.19
C LEU A 78 10.06 17.07 -3.26
N GLY A 79 9.30 18.16 -3.04
CA GLY A 79 9.03 19.17 -4.06
C GLY A 79 8.14 18.64 -5.18
N GLY A 80 7.86 19.49 -6.17
CA GLY A 80 7.04 19.16 -7.34
C GLY A 80 5.54 19.39 -7.14
N ASP A 81 4.77 19.14 -8.20
CA ASP A 81 3.32 19.37 -8.24
C ASP A 81 2.58 18.11 -7.79
N TRP A 82 2.12 18.13 -6.54
CA TRP A 82 1.34 17.05 -5.93
C TRP A 82 -0.13 17.44 -5.75
N HIS A 83 -1.01 16.54 -6.18
CA HIS A 83 -2.46 16.68 -6.12
C HIS A 83 -3.11 15.41 -5.58
N GLY A 84 -4.16 15.56 -4.78
CA GLY A 84 -4.96 14.42 -4.31
C GLY A 84 -5.68 13.72 -5.46
N ALA A 85 -5.95 12.42 -5.28
CA ALA A 85 -6.55 11.55 -6.31
C ALA A 85 -7.98 11.94 -6.76
N SER A 86 -8.61 12.96 -6.15
CA SER A 86 -9.90 13.50 -6.60
C SER A 86 -9.81 14.19 -7.97
N ALA A 87 -8.61 14.58 -8.39
CA ALA A 87 -8.33 14.82 -9.81
C ALA A 87 -8.30 13.46 -10.50
N ALA A 88 -9.46 13.00 -11.01
CA ALA A 88 -9.59 11.76 -11.72
C ALA A 88 -8.49 11.64 -12.78
N ILE A 89 -7.50 10.80 -12.49
CA ILE A 89 -6.54 10.39 -13.51
C ILE A 89 -7.35 9.55 -14.48
N THR A 90 -7.74 10.15 -15.60
CA THR A 90 -8.29 9.40 -16.72
C THR A 90 -7.14 8.58 -17.28
N LEU A 91 -7.10 7.31 -16.90
CA LEU A 91 -6.17 6.35 -17.49
C LEU A 91 -6.65 6.01 -18.89
N ASP A 92 -5.73 5.99 -19.85
CA ASP A 92 -6.01 5.56 -21.22
C ASP A 92 -6.41 4.06 -21.21
N PRO A 93 -7.62 3.70 -21.66
CA PRO A 93 -8.06 2.31 -21.71
C PRO A 93 -7.11 1.39 -22.48
N THR A 94 -6.46 1.92 -23.52
CA THR A 94 -5.49 1.15 -24.33
C THR A 94 -4.24 0.76 -23.55
N LEU A 95 -3.91 1.50 -22.47
CA LEU A 95 -2.84 1.16 -21.53
C LEU A 95 -3.34 0.26 -20.40
N VAL A 96 -4.58 0.44 -19.93
CA VAL A 96 -5.14 -0.28 -18.78
C VAL A 96 -5.55 -1.71 -19.14
N GLU A 97 -6.29 -1.92 -20.22
CA GLU A 97 -6.86 -3.23 -20.54
C GLU A 97 -5.80 -4.34 -20.70
N PRO A 98 -4.63 -4.13 -21.34
CA PRO A 98 -3.59 -5.14 -21.40
C PRO A 98 -3.01 -5.46 -20.02
N LEU A 99 -2.85 -4.46 -19.15
CA LEU A 99 -2.35 -4.62 -17.79
C LEU A 99 -3.36 -5.39 -16.93
N GLU A 100 -4.64 -5.05 -17.00
CA GLU A 100 -5.70 -5.78 -16.30
C GLU A 100 -5.73 -7.24 -16.73
N ARG A 101 -5.72 -7.51 -18.04
CA ARG A 101 -5.68 -8.89 -18.56
C ARG A 101 -4.47 -9.66 -18.05
N HIS A 102 -3.31 -9.00 -17.99
CA HIS A 102 -2.08 -9.59 -17.48
C HIS A 102 -2.17 -9.89 -15.98
N TYR A 103 -2.50 -8.90 -15.14
CA TYR A 103 -2.54 -9.01 -13.69
C TYR A 103 -3.68 -9.89 -13.17
N CYS A 104 -4.78 -10.03 -13.91
CA CYS A 104 -5.87 -10.96 -13.61
C CYS A 104 -5.61 -12.39 -14.08
N SER A 105 -4.57 -12.63 -14.88
CA SER A 105 -4.30 -13.97 -15.42
C SER A 105 -3.74 -14.92 -14.35
N SER A 106 -4.21 -16.16 -14.35
CA SER A 106 -3.67 -17.22 -13.49
C SER A 106 -2.20 -17.51 -13.80
N ALA A 107 -1.83 -17.49 -15.09
CA ALA A 107 -0.45 -17.70 -15.53
C ALA A 107 0.53 -16.68 -14.92
N TRP A 108 0.10 -15.42 -14.76
CA TRP A 108 0.86 -14.42 -14.06
C TRP A 108 0.87 -14.64 -12.54
N THR A 109 -0.31 -14.72 -11.94
CA THR A 109 -0.48 -14.76 -10.47
C THR A 109 0.21 -15.96 -9.82
N TRP A 110 0.23 -17.11 -10.51
CA TRP A 110 0.80 -18.36 -9.99
C TRP A 110 2.16 -18.71 -10.59
N ARG A 111 2.82 -17.76 -11.28
CA ARG A 111 4.20 -17.98 -11.74
C ARG A 111 5.10 -18.27 -10.53
N ARG A 112 6.01 -19.23 -10.68
CA ARG A 112 7.00 -19.57 -9.66
C ARG A 112 8.24 -18.71 -9.76
#